data_AF-A0A4Q3R350-F1
#
_entry.id   AF-A0A4Q3R350-F1
#
_cell.length_a   1.000
_cell.length_b   1.000
_cell.length_c   1.000
_cell.angle_alpha   90.00
_cell.angle_beta   90.00
_cell.angle_gamma   90.00
#
_symmetry.space_group_name_H-M   'P 1'
#
loop_
_entity.id
_entity.type
_entity.pdbx_description
1 polymer ?
#
loop_
_entity_poly.entity_id
_entity_poly.type
_entity_poly.pdbx_seq_one_letter_code
_entity_poly.pdbx_strand_id
1 'polypeptide(L)'
;MVIMQKSIQLVDEYIGQFPAGTQKRLKQLRATIQKAAPKAEESISYGMPAYKLHGALVYFAGHQNHIGFYPVPSGIKAFEKELAPYKASKATAQFPNDQPIPFDLVAKIVQYRVKENLAKAAEKKGSANSFLSQLSAPARRALEGKGLTSLQKLSRHCEADLLQLHGLGPSSLPKLKQALEAAGLSFKR
;
A
#
# COMPACT_ATOMS: atom_id res chain seq x y z
N MET A 1 16.52 -15.81 -5.99
CA MET A 1 16.58 -16.28 -4.59
C MET A 1 17.63 -15.57 -3.73
N VAL A 2 18.75 -15.08 -4.29
CA VAL A 2 19.86 -14.45 -3.53
C VAL A 2 19.47 -13.19 -2.74
N ILE A 3 18.63 -12.31 -3.31
CA ILE A 3 18.27 -11.02 -2.67
C ILE A 3 17.43 -11.23 -1.40
N MET A 4 16.47 -12.15 -1.45
CA MET A 4 15.61 -12.47 -0.30
C MET A 4 16.38 -13.16 0.82
N GLN A 5 17.37 -13.98 0.49
CA GLN A 5 18.23 -14.62 1.49
C GLN A 5 19.12 -13.58 2.19
N LYS A 6 19.64 -12.60 1.45
CA LYS A 6 20.42 -11.49 2.00
C LYS A 6 19.60 -10.62 2.97
N SER A 7 18.34 -10.31 2.65
CA SER A 7 17.51 -9.50 3.56
C SER A 7 17.16 -10.23 4.85
N ILE A 8 16.89 -11.54 4.76
CA ILE A 8 16.66 -12.40 5.94
C ILE A 8 17.89 -12.38 6.86
N GLN A 9 19.09 -12.55 6.31
CA GLN A 9 20.35 -12.50 7.06
C GLN A 9 20.54 -11.17 7.78
N LEU A 10 20.29 -10.04 7.10
CA LEU A 10 20.42 -8.71 7.70
C LEU A 10 19.43 -8.48 8.85
N VAL A 11 18.22 -9.02 8.76
CA VAL A 11 17.24 -8.93 9.87
C VAL A 11 17.62 -9.84 11.02
N ASP A 12 18.15 -11.03 10.76
CA ASP A 12 18.67 -11.92 11.80
C ASP A 12 19.87 -11.30 12.54
N GLU A 13 20.80 -10.70 11.80
CA GLU A 13 21.93 -9.95 12.36
C GLU A 13 21.45 -8.76 13.21
N TYR A 14 20.49 -7.98 12.71
CA TYR A 14 19.87 -6.89 13.48
C TYR A 14 19.29 -7.40 14.81
N ILE A 15 18.51 -8.49 14.78
CA ILE A 15 17.90 -9.05 15.99
C ILE A 15 18.99 -9.59 16.93
N GLY A 16 20.05 -10.19 16.40
CA GLY A 16 21.15 -10.78 17.17
C GLY A 16 21.90 -9.79 18.08
N GLN A 17 21.78 -8.50 17.82
CA GLN A 17 22.42 -7.43 18.60
C GLN A 17 21.73 -7.15 19.96
N PHE A 18 20.53 -7.70 20.18
CA PHE A 18 19.74 -7.43 21.38
C PHE A 18 19.88 -8.53 22.45
N PRO A 19 19.55 -8.26 23.73
CA PRO A 19 19.47 -9.30 24.76
C PRO A 19 18.44 -10.37 24.44
N ALA A 20 18.66 -11.61 24.90
CA ALA A 20 17.85 -12.79 24.54
C ALA A 20 16.33 -12.59 24.69
N GLY A 21 15.89 -11.90 25.75
CA GLY A 21 14.47 -11.57 25.97
C GLY A 21 13.89 -10.69 24.86
N THR A 22 14.62 -9.65 24.46
CA THR A 22 14.24 -8.76 23.36
C THR A 22 14.30 -9.47 22.02
N GLN A 23 15.32 -10.32 21.79
CA GLN A 23 15.39 -11.13 20.57
C GLN A 23 14.15 -12.00 20.38
N LYS A 24 13.71 -12.68 21.44
CA LYS A 24 12.51 -13.54 21.41
C LYS A 24 11.29 -12.73 20.96
N ARG A 25 11.08 -11.55 21.56
CA ARG A 25 9.94 -10.67 21.25
C ARG A 25 10.01 -10.11 19.83
N LEU A 26 11.19 -9.70 19.36
CA LEU A 26 11.40 -9.25 17.97
C LEU A 26 11.13 -10.38 16.96
N LYS A 27 11.57 -11.62 17.24
CA LYS A 27 11.31 -12.79 16.39
C LYS A 27 9.82 -13.12 16.32
N GLN A 28 9.10 -13.03 17.44
CA GLN A 28 7.64 -13.22 17.46
C GLN A 28 6.91 -12.13 16.67
N LEU A 29 7.36 -10.88 16.78
CA LEU A 29 6.80 -9.77 16.01
C LEU A 29 7.03 -9.96 14.50
N ARG A 30 8.27 -10.31 14.10
CA ARG A 30 8.63 -10.66 12.73
C ARG A 30 7.73 -11.77 12.16
N ALA A 31 7.60 -12.88 12.88
CA ALA A 31 6.76 -14.01 12.47
C ALA A 31 5.28 -13.62 12.33
N THR A 32 4.77 -12.78 13.23
CA THR A 32 3.41 -12.25 13.17
C THR A 32 3.19 -11.43 11.90
N ILE A 33 4.14 -10.55 11.56
CA ILE A 33 4.05 -9.72 10.35
C ILE A 33 4.13 -10.59 9.08
N GLN A 34 5.07 -11.53 9.02
CA GLN A 34 5.22 -12.44 7.86
C GLN A 34 3.95 -13.26 7.62
N LYS A 35 3.34 -13.80 8.69
CA LYS A 35 2.07 -14.55 8.58
C LYS A 35 0.92 -13.67 8.11
N ALA A 36 0.85 -12.42 8.60
CA ALA A 36 -0.21 -11.49 8.23
C ALA A 36 -0.04 -10.89 6.83
N ALA A 37 1.20 -10.84 6.31
CA ALA A 37 1.53 -10.28 5.02
C ALA A 37 2.54 -11.16 4.24
N PRO A 38 2.14 -12.38 3.82
CA PRO A 38 3.05 -13.36 3.21
C PRO A 38 3.64 -12.91 1.86
N LYS A 39 3.05 -11.89 1.22
CA LYS A 39 3.54 -11.30 -0.04
C LYS A 39 4.41 -10.07 0.17
N ALA A 40 4.60 -9.62 1.41
CA ALA A 40 5.43 -8.46 1.69
C ALA A 40 6.92 -8.83 1.62
N GLU A 41 7.71 -7.94 1.04
CA GLU A 41 9.16 -8.05 1.01
C GLU A 41 9.75 -7.56 2.32
N GLU A 42 10.55 -8.42 2.97
CA GLU A 42 11.32 -8.07 4.16
C GLU A 42 12.67 -7.45 3.76
N SER A 43 13.05 -6.36 4.44
CA SER A 43 14.26 -5.60 4.18
C SER A 43 14.74 -4.87 5.44
N ILE A 44 15.93 -4.27 5.38
CA ILE A 44 16.35 -3.23 6.33
C ILE A 44 16.17 -1.86 5.67
N SER A 45 15.58 -0.91 6.40
CA SER A 45 15.44 0.48 5.99
C SER A 45 15.58 1.38 7.22
N TYR A 46 16.33 2.48 7.09
CA TYR A 46 16.65 3.36 8.22
C TYR A 46 17.29 2.62 9.42
N GLY A 47 18.09 1.58 9.14
CA GLY A 47 18.75 0.78 10.18
C GLY A 47 17.83 -0.16 10.97
N MET A 48 16.57 -0.34 10.55
CA MET A 48 15.62 -1.23 11.21
C MET A 48 14.88 -2.15 10.23
N PRO A 49 14.36 -3.30 10.69
CA PRO A 49 13.50 -4.17 9.91
C PRO A 49 12.27 -3.46 9.34
N ALA A 50 12.03 -3.69 8.06
CA ALA A 50 10.99 -3.06 7.27
C ALA A 50 10.31 -4.07 6.35
N TYR A 51 8.98 -3.96 6.24
CA TYR A 51 8.20 -4.70 5.25
C TYR A 51 7.63 -3.75 4.20
N LYS A 52 7.69 -4.19 2.94
CA LYS A 52 7.19 -3.44 1.79
C LYS A 52 6.19 -4.28 1.01
N LEU A 53 5.10 -3.65 0.59
CA LEU A 53 4.12 -4.22 -0.34
C LEU A 53 3.50 -3.06 -1.09
N HIS A 54 3.89 -2.83 -2.35
CA HIS A 54 3.47 -1.66 -3.13
C HIS A 54 3.71 -0.30 -2.43
N GLY A 55 4.74 -0.23 -1.60
CA GLY A 55 5.04 0.89 -0.71
C GLY A 55 5.39 0.40 0.69
N ALA A 56 5.66 1.33 1.61
CA ALA A 56 5.92 0.99 3.02
C ALA A 56 4.70 0.31 3.63
N LEU A 57 4.88 -0.89 4.20
CA LEU A 57 3.81 -1.61 4.90
C LEU A 57 3.88 -1.30 6.40
N VAL A 58 4.92 -1.78 7.06
CA VAL A 58 5.22 -1.58 8.49
C VAL A 58 6.73 -1.64 8.72
N TYR A 59 7.19 -1.09 9.84
CA TYR A 59 8.55 -1.27 10.36
C TYR A 59 8.49 -1.75 11.81
N PHE A 60 9.58 -2.29 12.32
CA PHE A 60 9.73 -2.54 13.75
C PHE A 60 11.19 -2.36 14.20
N ALA A 61 11.39 -1.98 15.46
CA ALA A 61 12.72 -1.75 16.02
C ALA A 61 12.79 -2.15 17.49
N GLY A 62 13.92 -2.72 17.91
CA GLY A 62 14.23 -2.92 19.33
C GLY A 62 14.82 -1.66 19.95
N HIS A 63 14.38 -1.33 21.17
CA HIS A 63 14.94 -0.27 22.02
C HIS A 63 15.23 -0.83 23.41
N GLN A 64 15.99 -0.08 24.23
CA GLN A 64 16.38 -0.52 25.57
C GLN A 64 15.19 -0.91 26.45
N ASN A 65 14.10 -0.12 26.39
CA ASN A 65 12.94 -0.27 27.29
C ASN A 65 11.65 -0.71 26.58
N HIS A 66 11.63 -0.80 25.26
CA HIS A 66 10.44 -1.14 24.49
C HIS A 66 10.78 -1.72 23.10
N ILE A 67 9.78 -2.25 22.42
CA ILE A 67 9.83 -2.52 20.97
C ILE A 67 8.94 -1.49 20.27
N GLY A 68 9.50 -0.79 19.29
CA GLY A 68 8.76 0.12 18.43
C GLY A 68 8.10 -0.63 17.27
N PHE A 69 6.83 -0.35 17.03
CA PHE A 69 6.07 -0.82 15.88
C PHE A 69 5.53 0.38 15.10
N TYR A 70 5.79 0.41 13.79
CA TYR A 70 5.57 1.59 12.96
C TYR A 70 4.67 1.24 11.76
N PRO A 71 3.34 1.21 11.95
CA PRO A 71 2.40 0.84 10.89
C PRO A 71 2.00 2.03 9.99
N VAL A 72 2.86 3.04 9.89
CA VAL A 72 2.62 4.37 9.30
C VAL A 72 1.39 5.09 9.93
N PRO A 73 1.15 6.40 9.64
CA PRO A 73 0.07 7.11 10.31
C PRO A 73 -1.33 6.54 10.13
N SER A 74 -1.64 5.97 8.96
CA SER A 74 -2.96 5.38 8.71
C SER A 74 -3.24 4.15 9.56
N GLY A 75 -2.21 3.33 9.84
CA GLY A 75 -2.33 2.16 10.70
C GLY A 75 -2.57 2.53 12.16
N ILE A 76 -1.88 3.56 12.68
CA ILE A 76 -2.16 4.06 14.03
C ILE A 76 -3.57 4.63 14.12
N LYS A 77 -3.94 5.51 13.18
CA LYS A 77 -5.25 6.18 13.19
C LYS A 77 -6.43 5.20 13.17
N ALA A 78 -6.32 4.11 12.40
CA ALA A 78 -7.39 3.12 12.30
C ALA A 78 -7.59 2.28 13.57
N PHE A 79 -6.57 2.20 14.44
CA PHE A 79 -6.54 1.33 15.62
C PHE A 79 -6.23 2.12 16.91
N GLU A 80 -6.46 3.44 16.90
CA GLU A 80 -6.06 4.35 17.97
C GLU A 80 -6.61 3.93 19.34
N LYS A 81 -7.88 3.53 19.40
CA LYS A 81 -8.54 3.08 20.64
C LYS A 81 -7.91 1.81 21.20
N GLU A 82 -7.56 0.87 20.34
CA GLU A 82 -6.97 -0.42 20.72
C GLU A 82 -5.49 -0.27 21.10
N LEU A 83 -4.82 0.75 20.56
CA LEU A 83 -3.45 1.10 20.88
C LEU A 83 -3.32 2.03 22.09
N ALA A 84 -4.41 2.64 22.57
CA ALA A 84 -4.41 3.58 23.70
C ALA A 84 -3.75 3.05 25.00
N PRO A 85 -3.81 1.75 25.35
CA PRO A 85 -3.07 1.22 26.49
C PRO A 85 -1.54 1.28 26.35
N TYR A 86 -1.04 1.46 25.12
CA TYR A 86 0.38 1.52 24.78
C TYR A 86 0.81 2.97 24.50
N LYS A 87 2.11 3.25 24.63
CA LYS A 87 2.63 4.57 24.25
C LYS A 87 2.59 4.71 22.73
N ALA A 88 1.60 5.42 22.20
CA ALA A 88 1.43 5.66 20.78
C ALA A 88 1.65 7.14 20.40
N SER A 89 2.18 7.37 19.21
CA SER A 89 2.28 8.68 18.57
C SER A 89 1.72 8.59 17.15
N LYS A 90 1.73 9.69 16.39
CA LYS A 90 1.12 9.79 15.05
C LYS A 90 1.47 8.63 14.09
N ALA A 91 2.62 7.97 14.23
CA ALA A 91 3.05 6.89 13.34
C ALA A 91 3.63 5.64 14.05
N THR A 92 3.58 5.60 15.38
CA THR A 92 4.32 4.62 16.18
C THR A 92 3.49 4.12 17.34
N ALA A 93 3.56 2.82 17.62
CA ALA A 93 3.19 2.22 18.89
C ALA A 93 4.46 1.68 19.56
N GLN A 94 4.65 1.94 20.85
CA GLN A 94 5.73 1.39 21.63
C GLN A 94 5.17 0.32 22.57
N PHE A 95 5.71 -0.89 22.49
CA PHE A 95 5.36 -2.00 23.37
C PHE A 95 6.43 -2.12 24.47
N PRO A 96 6.15 -1.65 25.70
CA PRO A 96 7.11 -1.70 26.81
C PRO A 96 7.63 -3.12 27.06
N ASN A 97 8.88 -3.27 27.51
CA ASN A 97 9.50 -4.59 27.70
C ASN A 97 8.90 -5.40 28.87
N ASP A 98 8.23 -4.73 29.79
CA ASP A 98 7.49 -5.28 30.93
C ASP A 98 6.05 -5.70 30.60
N GLN A 99 5.59 -5.46 29.36
CA GLN A 99 4.24 -5.79 28.91
C GLN A 99 4.24 -6.76 27.71
N PRO A 100 3.21 -7.61 27.59
CA PRO A 100 3.05 -8.47 26.42
C PRO A 100 2.77 -7.63 25.18
N ILE A 101 3.37 -8.03 24.05
CA ILE A 101 3.02 -7.47 22.74
C ILE A 101 1.63 -8.02 22.36
N PRO A 102 0.68 -7.16 21.95
CA PRO A 102 -0.64 -7.61 21.49
C PRO A 102 -0.54 -8.16 20.06
N PHE A 103 -0.01 -9.37 19.90
CA PHE A 103 0.28 -9.93 18.56
C PHE A 103 -0.97 -10.04 17.66
N ASP A 104 -2.15 -10.29 18.24
CA ASP A 104 -3.41 -10.30 17.48
C ASP A 104 -3.76 -8.90 16.93
N LEU A 105 -3.54 -7.85 17.73
CA LEU A 105 -3.72 -6.47 17.28
C LEU A 105 -2.71 -6.11 16.19
N VAL A 106 -1.45 -6.50 16.37
CA VAL A 106 -0.41 -6.33 15.34
C VAL A 106 -0.84 -6.99 14.03
N ALA A 107 -1.32 -8.24 14.06
CA ALA A 107 -1.79 -8.94 12.88
C ALA A 107 -2.95 -8.21 12.19
N LYS A 108 -3.94 -7.72 12.96
CA LYS A 108 -5.05 -6.91 12.43
C LYS A 108 -4.56 -5.63 11.74
N ILE A 109 -3.64 -4.90 12.37
CA ILE A 109 -3.06 -3.68 11.82
C ILE A 109 -2.31 -3.98 10.51
N VAL A 110 -1.48 -5.04 10.48
CA VAL A 110 -0.74 -5.44 9.29
C VAL A 110 -1.69 -5.81 8.14
N GLN A 111 -2.73 -6.59 8.42
CA GLN A 111 -3.73 -6.96 7.40
C GLN A 111 -4.50 -5.75 6.87
N TYR A 112 -4.85 -4.80 7.74
CA TYR A 112 -5.44 -3.52 7.33
C TYR A 112 -4.51 -2.76 6.38
N ARG A 113 -3.22 -2.65 6.73
CA ARG A 113 -2.20 -1.99 5.91
C ARG A 113 -1.96 -2.70 4.58
N VAL A 114 -2.04 -4.03 4.54
CA VAL A 114 -1.99 -4.81 3.29
C VAL A 114 -3.15 -4.41 2.37
N LYS A 115 -4.39 -4.38 2.88
CA LYS A 115 -5.56 -3.96 2.10
C LYS A 115 -5.39 -2.54 1.55
N GLU A 116 -4.93 -1.61 2.38
CA GLU A 116 -4.71 -0.22 1.97
C GLU A 116 -3.63 -0.10 0.87
N ASN A 117 -2.52 -0.83 0.99
CA ASN A 117 -1.47 -0.81 -0.02
C ASN A 117 -1.90 -1.46 -1.34
N LEU A 118 -2.69 -2.54 -1.29
CA LEU A 118 -3.26 -3.16 -2.49
C LEU A 118 -4.27 -2.24 -3.19
N ALA A 119 -5.14 -1.56 -2.43
CA ALA A 119 -6.07 -0.58 -2.97
C ALA A 119 -5.30 0.59 -3.65
N LYS A 120 -4.30 1.16 -2.98
CA LYS A 120 -3.42 2.19 -3.56
C LYS A 120 -2.69 1.71 -4.80
N ALA A 121 -2.25 0.46 -4.84
CA ALA A 121 -1.62 -0.12 -6.02
C ALA A 121 -2.61 -0.27 -7.18
N ALA A 122 -3.86 -0.65 -6.90
CA ALA A 122 -4.92 -0.73 -7.91
C ALA A 122 -5.29 0.65 -8.45
N GLU A 123 -5.44 1.66 -7.59
CA GLU A 123 -5.67 3.05 -7.99
C GLU A 123 -4.50 3.61 -8.81
N LYS A 124 -3.25 3.38 -8.38
CA LYS A 124 -2.06 3.78 -9.14
C LYS A 124 -1.95 3.04 -10.47
N LYS A 125 -2.31 1.76 -10.55
CA LYS A 125 -2.39 1.08 -11.85
C LYS A 125 -3.47 1.70 -12.73
N GLY A 126 -4.62 2.05 -12.18
CA GLY A 126 -5.68 2.79 -12.89
C GLY A 126 -5.28 4.23 -13.28
N SER A 127 -4.35 4.86 -12.55
CA SER A 127 -3.87 6.23 -12.81
C SER A 127 -2.58 6.28 -13.66
N ALA A 128 -1.71 5.29 -13.58
CA ALA A 128 -0.53 5.13 -14.44
C ALA A 128 -0.94 4.59 -15.82
N ASN A 129 -1.97 3.72 -15.85
CA ASN A 129 -2.84 3.51 -17.01
C ASN A 129 -4.05 4.45 -16.96
N SER A 130 -3.92 5.68 -16.42
CA SER A 130 -5.01 6.65 -16.63
C SER A 130 -5.13 6.76 -18.12
N PHE A 131 -6.22 6.25 -18.67
CA PHE A 131 -6.47 6.28 -20.11
C PHE A 131 -6.28 7.71 -20.63
N LEU A 132 -6.53 8.72 -19.79
CA LEU A 132 -6.25 10.13 -20.03
C LEU A 132 -4.79 10.48 -20.29
N SER A 133 -3.80 9.82 -19.67
CA SER A 133 -2.38 10.07 -19.93
C SER A 133 -1.91 9.50 -21.28
N GLN A 134 -2.66 8.55 -21.84
CA GLN A 134 -2.41 7.96 -23.16
C GLN A 134 -3.03 8.78 -24.31
N LEU A 135 -3.87 9.76 -23.96
CA LEU A 135 -4.51 10.68 -24.89
C LEU A 135 -3.62 11.88 -25.18
N SER A 136 -3.84 12.52 -26.32
CA SER A 136 -3.25 13.81 -26.61
C SER A 136 -3.73 14.87 -25.61
N ALA A 137 -2.94 15.92 -25.39
CA ALA A 137 -3.32 16.99 -24.47
C ALA A 137 -4.72 17.59 -24.77
N PRO A 138 -5.15 17.78 -26.04
CA PRO A 138 -6.52 18.17 -26.37
C PRO A 138 -7.58 17.16 -25.91
N ALA A 139 -7.44 15.88 -26.22
CA ALA A 139 -8.41 14.84 -25.87
C ALA A 139 -8.51 14.64 -24.35
N ARG A 140 -7.37 14.68 -23.65
CA ARG A 140 -7.34 14.65 -22.18
C ARG A 140 -8.13 15.81 -21.57
N ARG A 141 -7.83 17.05 -21.99
CA ARG A 141 -8.48 18.26 -21.47
C ARG A 141 -9.99 18.26 -21.75
N ALA A 142 -10.41 17.75 -22.90
CA ALA A 142 -11.81 17.63 -23.26
C ALA A 142 -12.58 16.72 -22.29
N LEU A 143 -12.00 15.58 -21.93
CA LEU A 143 -12.60 14.64 -20.98
C LEU A 143 -12.56 15.16 -19.53
N GLU A 144 -11.43 15.75 -19.13
CA GLU A 144 -11.30 16.39 -17.81
C GLU A 144 -12.31 17.52 -17.63
N GLY A 145 -12.49 18.37 -18.64
CA GLY A 145 -13.46 19.47 -18.64
C GLY A 145 -14.91 19.01 -18.54
N LYS A 146 -15.22 17.77 -18.97
CA LYS A 146 -16.54 17.13 -18.80
C LYS A 146 -16.63 16.25 -17.55
N GLY A 147 -15.58 16.20 -16.72
CA GLY A 147 -15.54 15.37 -15.52
C GLY A 147 -15.47 13.85 -15.79
N LEU A 148 -15.12 13.45 -17.02
CA LEU A 148 -14.99 12.07 -17.48
C LEU A 148 -13.62 11.50 -17.12
N THR A 149 -13.31 11.51 -15.83
CA THR A 149 -12.00 11.16 -15.29
C THR A 149 -11.87 9.70 -14.83
N SER A 150 -12.87 8.86 -15.11
CA SER A 150 -12.83 7.42 -14.81
C SER A 150 -13.47 6.60 -15.93
N LEU A 151 -13.03 5.36 -16.08
CA LEU A 151 -13.57 4.43 -17.07
C LEU A 151 -15.05 4.11 -16.82
N GLN A 152 -15.49 4.07 -15.56
CA GLN A 152 -16.90 3.86 -15.20
C GLN A 152 -17.81 5.04 -15.57
N LYS A 153 -17.27 6.27 -15.60
CA LYS A 153 -18.02 7.43 -16.11
C LYS A 153 -18.04 7.39 -17.63
N LEU A 154 -16.89 7.10 -18.23
CA LEU A 154 -16.73 7.01 -19.67
C LEU A 154 -17.65 5.94 -20.30
N SER A 155 -17.80 4.77 -19.66
CA SER A 155 -18.66 3.67 -20.12
C SER A 155 -20.15 4.02 -20.19
N ARG A 156 -20.58 5.13 -19.59
CA ARG A 156 -21.98 5.60 -19.61
C ARG A 156 -22.32 6.41 -20.86
N HIS A 157 -21.32 6.73 -21.68
CA HIS A 157 -21.47 7.49 -22.92
C HIS A 157 -21.33 6.57 -24.13
N CYS A 158 -21.97 6.95 -25.24
CA CYS A 158 -21.74 6.31 -26.54
C CYS A 158 -20.60 7.01 -27.29
N GLU A 159 -20.05 6.35 -28.31
CA GLU A 159 -18.95 6.92 -29.11
C GLU A 159 -19.35 8.22 -29.80
N ALA A 160 -20.62 8.32 -30.26
CA ALA A 160 -21.14 9.50 -30.92
C ALA A 160 -21.13 10.74 -30.01
N ASP A 161 -21.52 10.59 -28.74
CA ASP A 161 -21.48 11.69 -27.76
C ASP A 161 -20.06 12.18 -27.50
N LEU A 162 -19.10 11.26 -27.48
CA LEU A 162 -17.70 11.59 -27.22
C LEU A 162 -17.04 12.28 -28.42
N LEU A 163 -17.43 11.96 -29.65
CA LEU A 163 -16.95 12.62 -30.86
C LEU A 163 -17.41 14.08 -30.98
N GLN A 164 -18.49 14.47 -30.29
CA GLN A 164 -18.92 15.87 -30.22
C GLN A 164 -18.01 16.74 -29.33
N LEU A 165 -17.13 16.13 -28.53
CA LEU A 165 -16.22 16.86 -27.67
C LEU A 165 -15.05 17.43 -28.46
N HIS A 166 -14.89 18.75 -28.43
CA HIS A 166 -13.79 19.44 -29.08
C HIS A 166 -12.43 18.92 -28.55
N GLY A 167 -11.61 18.36 -29.45
CA GLY A 167 -10.31 17.77 -29.12
C GLY A 167 -10.28 16.23 -29.08
N LEU A 168 -11.44 15.56 -29.19
CA LEU A 168 -11.54 14.11 -29.35
C LEU A 168 -11.65 13.74 -30.83
N GLY A 169 -10.51 13.39 -31.42
CA GLY A 169 -10.43 12.94 -32.81
C GLY A 169 -10.51 11.42 -32.97
N PRO A 170 -10.56 10.91 -34.23
CA PRO A 170 -10.62 9.48 -34.54
C PRO A 170 -9.43 8.68 -33.97
N SER A 171 -8.30 9.32 -33.68
CA SER A 171 -7.14 8.69 -33.05
C SER A 171 -7.29 8.44 -31.54
N SER A 172 -8.29 9.04 -30.89
CA SER A 172 -8.53 8.92 -29.44
C SER A 172 -9.50 7.79 -29.10
N LEU A 173 -10.52 7.57 -29.93
CA LEU A 173 -11.54 6.53 -29.70
C LEU A 173 -10.96 5.12 -29.53
N PRO A 174 -10.02 4.63 -30.37
CA PRO A 174 -9.44 3.30 -30.21
C PRO A 174 -8.74 3.13 -28.85
N LYS A 175 -8.06 4.17 -28.37
CA LYS A 175 -7.38 4.16 -27.07
C LYS A 175 -8.37 4.11 -25.91
N LEU A 176 -9.46 4.88 -26.01
CA LEU A 176 -10.55 4.86 -25.02
C LEU A 176 -11.22 3.49 -24.97
N LYS A 177 -11.49 2.89 -26.13
CA LYS A 177 -12.07 1.55 -26.24
C LYS A 177 -11.16 0.48 -25.64
N GLN A 178 -9.88 0.49 -25.99
CA GLN A 178 -8.89 -0.43 -25.42
C GLN A 178 -8.81 -0.30 -23.89
N ALA A 179 -8.86 0.93 -23.37
CA ALA A 179 -8.84 1.16 -21.92
C ALA A 179 -10.11 0.66 -21.22
N LEU A 180 -11.28 0.81 -21.83
CA LEU A 180 -12.54 0.24 -21.33
C LEU A 180 -12.50 -1.30 -21.35
N GLU A 181 -12.06 -1.90 -22.45
CA GLU A 181 -11.95 -3.36 -22.60
C GLU A 181 -10.98 -3.97 -21.58
N ALA A 182 -9.82 -3.34 -21.35
CA ALA A 182 -8.87 -3.76 -20.32
C ALA A 182 -9.45 -3.73 -18.90
N ALA A 183 -10.52 -2.95 -18.67
CA ALA A 183 -11.26 -2.87 -17.42
C ALA A 183 -12.55 -3.70 -17.42
N GLY A 184 -12.81 -4.50 -18.47
CA GLY A 184 -14.05 -5.28 -18.62
C GLY A 184 -15.30 -4.43 -18.84
N LEU A 185 -15.13 -3.21 -19.37
CA LEU A 185 -16.20 -2.26 -19.67
C LEU A 185 -16.33 -2.05 -21.19
N SER A 186 -17.44 -1.46 -21.61
CA SER A 186 -17.66 -0.99 -22.98
C SER A 186 -18.34 0.38 -22.95
N PHE A 187 -18.36 1.08 -24.08
CA PHE A 187 -19.26 2.22 -24.23
C PHE A 187 -20.72 1.78 -24.12
N LYS A 188 -21.58 2.74 -23.77
CA LYS A 188 -23.02 2.57 -23.89
C LYS A 188 -23.36 2.39 -25.37
N ARG A 189 -24.18 1.38 -25.66
CA ARG A 189 -24.71 1.13 -27.01
C ARG A 189 -25.63 2.26 -27.45
#